data_AF-A0A919PFI1-F1
#
_entry.id   AF-A0A919PFI1-F1
#
_cell.length_a   1.000
_cell.length_b   1.000
_cell.length_c   1.000
_cell.angle_alpha   90.00
_cell.angle_beta   90.00
_cell.angle_gamma   90.00
#
_symmetry.space_group_name_H-M   'P 1'
#
loop_
_entity.id
_entity.type
_entity.pdbx_description
1 polymer ?
#
loop_
_entity_poly.entity_id
_entity_poly.type
_entity_poly.pdbx_seq_one_letter_code
_entity_poly.pdbx_strand_id
1 'polypeptide(L)'
;MRDFWLGIAPEHRVGLLCLLAAPLLLVQIRPWRAAPTEVRWCSGLLGTLAVVHLGLPVWFGSVLSAGLFGWLAVRCVAGRSWRVQAGFLVTAQLLLFVAAAGVRAATPDQVGLTVAALELMLLSISCRRALARVGTVALVVVFGTAMWVVSIAGHDEHHDGDGVDRIQAGTVQRPAGPASTAVQRAAARDLAAQVRASTARYATLAAAEADGYHATGPRTGLQVHFEHKGHQNDDRVLDPAAPEQLVYAVRGDRTRLLGVVFQVPVAGDRGPAIGGADTRWHAHDVCVSLLPLGFGVVSPFGSCPGFTFATTLPEMIHVWVVDPPGGPYATHVDDAWITALP
;
A
#
# COMPACT_ATOMS: atom_id res chain seq x y z
N MET A 1 -11.71 -13.34 -7.87
CA MET A 1 -10.93 -14.14 -6.87
C MET A 1 -9.43 -13.88 -6.95
N ARG A 2 -8.85 -13.55 -8.12
CA ARG A 2 -7.43 -13.14 -8.23
C ARG A 2 -7.15 -11.78 -7.57
N ASP A 3 -8.17 -10.95 -7.43
CA ASP A 3 -8.06 -9.57 -6.95
C ASP A 3 -8.02 -9.46 -5.42
N PHE A 4 -8.50 -10.48 -4.70
CA PHE A 4 -8.52 -10.49 -3.23
C PHE A 4 -7.12 -10.49 -2.61
N TRP A 5 -6.12 -10.99 -3.33
CA TRP A 5 -4.75 -11.11 -2.84
C TRP A 5 -3.87 -9.91 -3.24
N LEU A 6 -4.40 -8.95 -3.99
CA LEU A 6 -3.69 -7.72 -4.33
C LEU A 6 -3.50 -6.90 -3.04
N GLY A 7 -2.27 -6.43 -2.80
CA GLY A 7 -1.94 -5.63 -1.61
C GLY A 7 -1.68 -6.42 -0.31
N ILE A 8 -1.65 -7.76 -0.35
CA ILE A 8 -1.26 -8.61 0.78
C ILE A 8 0.06 -9.30 0.45
N ALA A 9 1.07 -9.13 1.31
CA ALA A 9 2.38 -9.74 1.12
C ALA A 9 2.22 -11.27 1.04
N PRO A 10 2.88 -11.96 0.09
CA PRO A 10 2.75 -13.40 -0.08
C PRO A 10 2.92 -14.19 1.22
N GLU A 11 3.84 -13.75 2.07
CA GLU A 11 4.18 -14.33 3.36
C GLU A 11 3.14 -14.09 4.47
N HIS A 12 2.22 -13.12 4.31
CA HIS A 12 1.13 -12.86 5.25
C HIS A 12 -0.21 -13.49 4.86
N ARG A 13 -0.29 -14.14 3.68
CA ARG A 13 -1.52 -14.79 3.21
C ARG A 13 -2.01 -15.88 4.16
N VAL A 14 -1.08 -16.66 4.73
CA VAL A 14 -1.43 -17.68 5.74
C VAL A 14 -1.95 -17.01 7.02
N GLY A 15 -1.31 -15.92 7.46
CA GLY A 15 -1.77 -15.11 8.58
C GLY A 15 -3.20 -14.58 8.40
N LEU A 16 -3.57 -14.13 7.20
CA LEU A 16 -4.93 -13.72 6.88
C LEU A 16 -5.93 -14.88 6.98
N LEU A 17 -5.60 -16.05 6.41
CA LEU A 17 -6.46 -17.23 6.51
C LEU A 17 -6.65 -17.65 7.97
N CYS A 18 -5.59 -17.61 8.77
CA CYS A 18 -5.62 -17.80 10.21
C CYS A 18 -6.54 -16.78 10.91
N LEU A 19 -6.47 -15.50 10.53
CA LEU A 19 -7.32 -14.43 11.08
C LEU A 19 -8.80 -14.69 10.82
N LEU A 20 -9.14 -15.07 9.58
CA LEU A 20 -10.51 -15.37 9.18
C LEU A 20 -11.04 -16.68 9.81
N ALA A 21 -10.17 -17.68 10.00
CA ALA A 21 -10.54 -18.96 10.59
C ALA A 21 -10.66 -18.91 12.13
N ALA A 22 -9.95 -18.01 12.80
CA ALA A 22 -9.86 -17.98 14.26
C ALA A 22 -11.23 -17.94 14.98
N PRO A 23 -12.20 -17.08 14.60
CA PRO A 23 -13.52 -17.08 15.25
C PRO A 23 -14.25 -18.42 15.12
N LEU A 24 -14.13 -19.08 13.96
CA LEU A 24 -14.76 -20.37 13.71
C LEU A 24 -14.16 -21.48 14.58
N LEU A 25 -12.84 -21.46 14.78
CA LEU A 25 -12.13 -22.38 15.65
C LEU A 25 -12.50 -22.17 17.13
N LEU A 26 -12.54 -20.92 17.57
CA LEU A 26 -12.85 -20.57 18.97
C LEU A 26 -14.26 -20.99 19.37
N VAL A 27 -15.25 -20.85 18.47
CA VAL A 27 -16.64 -21.29 18.74
C VAL A 27 -16.75 -22.80 18.98
N GLN A 28 -15.80 -23.61 18.52
CA GLN A 28 -15.81 -25.05 18.82
C GLN A 28 -15.40 -25.37 20.27
N ILE A 29 -14.66 -24.47 20.92
CA ILE A 29 -14.11 -24.68 22.26
C ILE A 29 -15.21 -24.58 23.32
N ARG A 30 -15.63 -25.73 23.87
CA ARG A 30 -16.66 -25.82 24.92
C ARG A 30 -16.41 -24.93 26.15
N PRO A 31 -15.22 -24.95 26.80
CA PRO A 31 -14.99 -24.11 27.97
C PRO A 31 -15.03 -22.60 27.66
N TRP A 32 -14.68 -22.21 26.43
CA TRP A 32 -14.83 -20.83 25.97
C TRP A 32 -16.30 -20.44 25.82
N ARG A 33 -17.12 -21.28 25.15
CA ARG A 33 -18.56 -21.02 24.99
C ARG A 33 -19.31 -20.88 26.31
N ALA A 34 -18.92 -21.66 27.31
CA ALA A 34 -19.53 -21.64 28.64
C ALA A 34 -19.05 -20.46 29.52
N ALA A 35 -18.03 -19.71 29.10
CA ALA A 35 -17.48 -18.62 29.89
C ALA A 35 -18.39 -17.37 29.87
N PRO A 36 -18.30 -16.49 30.90
CA PRO A 36 -18.98 -15.20 30.90
C PRO A 36 -18.63 -14.35 29.68
N THR A 37 -19.54 -13.47 29.24
CA THR A 37 -19.36 -12.63 28.04
C THR A 37 -18.04 -11.85 28.02
N GLU A 38 -17.65 -11.21 29.13
CA GLU A 38 -16.37 -10.49 29.20
C GLU A 38 -15.17 -11.43 28.98
N VAL A 39 -15.20 -12.61 29.61
CA VAL A 39 -14.15 -13.63 29.47
C VAL A 39 -14.10 -14.14 28.04
N ARG A 40 -15.24 -14.37 27.39
CA ARG A 40 -15.32 -14.78 25.98
C ARG A 40 -14.68 -13.77 25.04
N TRP A 41 -14.97 -12.49 25.22
CA TRP A 41 -14.35 -11.42 24.42
C TRP A 41 -12.84 -11.35 24.63
N CYS A 42 -12.37 -11.33 25.88
CA CYS A 42 -10.94 -11.22 26.19
C CYS A 42 -10.14 -12.44 25.72
N SER A 43 -10.60 -13.64 26.06
CA SER A 43 -9.96 -14.89 25.65
C SER A 43 -10.11 -15.16 24.15
N GLY A 44 -11.18 -14.67 23.52
CA GLY A 44 -11.37 -14.71 22.08
C GLY A 44 -10.34 -13.87 21.35
N LEU A 45 -10.12 -12.61 21.78
CA LEU A 45 -9.08 -11.76 21.21
C LEU A 45 -7.68 -12.36 21.37
N LEU A 46 -7.34 -12.89 22.56
CA LEU A 46 -6.09 -13.61 22.81
C LEU A 46 -5.96 -14.84 21.91
N GLY A 47 -7.02 -15.63 21.76
CA GLY A 47 -7.04 -16.82 20.90
C GLY A 47 -6.89 -16.48 19.42
N THR A 48 -7.52 -15.40 18.96
CA THR A 48 -7.35 -14.90 17.59
C THR A 48 -5.91 -14.47 17.33
N LEU A 49 -5.32 -13.69 18.23
CA LEU A 49 -3.90 -13.32 18.12
C LEU A 49 -2.99 -14.57 18.13
N ALA A 50 -3.30 -15.58 18.95
CA ALA A 50 -2.56 -16.83 18.95
C ALA A 50 -2.59 -17.53 17.57
N VAL A 51 -3.78 -17.66 16.98
CA VAL A 51 -3.95 -18.33 15.69
C VAL A 51 -3.31 -17.54 14.55
N VAL A 52 -3.43 -16.21 14.54
CA VAL A 52 -2.82 -15.37 13.49
C VAL A 52 -1.30 -15.40 13.55
N HIS A 53 -0.72 -15.29 14.74
CA HIS A 53 0.74 -15.35 14.92
C HIS A 53 1.33 -16.71 14.49
N LEU A 54 0.56 -17.82 14.52
CA LEU A 54 1.01 -19.08 13.92
C LEU A 54 1.12 -19.02 12.39
N GLY A 55 0.28 -18.20 11.75
CA GLY A 55 0.25 -18.03 10.30
C GLY A 55 1.13 -16.89 9.78
N LEU A 56 1.72 -16.08 10.66
CA LEU A 56 2.70 -15.06 10.30
C LEU A 56 4.08 -15.71 10.06
N PRO A 57 4.96 -15.05 9.27
CA PRO A 57 6.31 -15.55 9.02
C PRO A 57 7.03 -15.87 10.33
N VAL A 58 7.84 -16.94 10.34
CA VAL A 58 8.52 -17.45 11.55
C VAL A 58 9.56 -16.45 12.11
N TRP A 59 9.91 -15.44 11.32
CA TRP A 59 10.81 -14.36 11.72
C TRP A 59 10.23 -13.56 12.90
N PHE A 60 11.09 -13.08 13.80
CA PHE A 60 10.70 -12.29 14.98
C PHE A 60 9.88 -13.03 16.04
N GLY A 61 9.93 -14.36 16.09
CA GLY A 61 9.38 -15.12 17.22
C GLY A 61 7.86 -15.28 17.19
N SER A 62 7.22 -15.15 16.03
CA SER A 62 5.77 -15.31 15.83
C SER A 62 5.21 -16.61 16.43
N VAL A 63 5.92 -17.74 16.31
CA VAL A 63 5.53 -19.01 16.94
C VAL A 63 5.55 -18.93 18.48
N LEU A 64 6.54 -18.24 19.04
CA LEU A 64 6.62 -18.00 20.49
C LEU A 64 5.47 -17.09 20.93
N SER A 65 5.23 -15.99 20.23
CA SER A 65 4.11 -15.08 20.48
C SER A 65 2.77 -15.80 20.40
N ALA A 66 2.57 -16.65 19.40
CA ALA A 66 1.39 -17.51 19.28
C ALA A 66 1.18 -18.40 20.50
N GLY A 67 2.24 -19.11 20.93
CA GLY A 67 2.20 -19.95 22.12
C GLY A 67 1.86 -19.16 23.39
N LEU A 68 2.45 -17.98 23.55
CA LEU A 68 2.20 -17.10 24.69
C LEU A 68 0.77 -16.54 24.70
N PHE A 69 0.25 -16.08 23.56
CA PHE A 69 -1.14 -15.64 23.43
C PHE A 69 -2.12 -16.78 23.71
N GLY A 70 -1.87 -17.99 23.19
CA GLY A 70 -2.69 -19.17 23.45
C GLY A 70 -2.70 -19.55 24.94
N TRP A 71 -1.53 -19.53 25.58
CA TRP A 71 -1.41 -19.76 27.02
C TRP A 71 -2.18 -18.72 27.84
N LEU A 72 -2.11 -17.44 27.46
CA LEU A 72 -2.87 -16.37 28.10
C LEU A 72 -4.38 -16.52 27.89
N ALA A 73 -4.83 -16.97 26.71
CA ALA A 73 -6.24 -17.25 26.44
C ALA A 73 -6.78 -18.33 27.39
N VAL A 74 -6.04 -19.43 27.56
CA VAL A 74 -6.39 -20.51 28.50
C VAL A 74 -6.45 -19.99 29.93
N ARG A 75 -5.49 -19.17 30.35
CA ARG A 75 -5.49 -18.55 31.69
C ARG A 75 -6.68 -17.63 31.90
N CYS A 76 -7.06 -16.86 30.88
CA CYS A 76 -8.22 -15.98 30.91
C CYS A 76 -9.51 -16.79 31.14
N VAL A 77 -9.72 -17.88 30.38
CA VAL A 77 -10.86 -18.80 30.56
C VAL A 77 -10.85 -19.44 31.95
N ALA A 78 -9.67 -19.81 32.46
CA ALA A 78 -9.51 -20.38 33.80
C ALA A 78 -9.60 -19.37 34.96
N GLY A 79 -9.91 -18.09 34.68
CA GLY A 79 -10.00 -17.04 35.71
C GLY A 79 -8.66 -16.67 36.36
N ARG A 80 -7.53 -17.07 35.77
CA ARG A 80 -6.18 -16.79 36.29
C ARG A 80 -5.68 -15.43 35.82
N SER A 81 -4.65 -14.90 36.47
CA SER A 81 -4.02 -13.64 36.04
C SER A 81 -3.46 -13.74 34.61
N TRP A 82 -3.84 -12.80 33.76
CA TRP A 82 -3.42 -12.75 32.35
C TRP A 82 -3.10 -11.32 31.85
N ARG A 83 -3.74 -10.29 32.42
CA ARG A 83 -3.69 -8.92 31.89
C ARG A 83 -2.31 -8.28 31.93
N VAL A 84 -1.56 -8.45 33.03
CA VAL A 84 -0.21 -7.87 33.14
C VAL A 84 0.72 -8.52 32.13
N GLN A 85 0.67 -9.85 32.03
CA GLN A 85 1.46 -10.62 31.09
C GLN A 85 1.11 -10.28 29.62
N ALA A 86 -0.18 -10.14 29.32
CA ALA A 86 -0.64 -9.70 28.00
C ALA A 86 -0.14 -8.29 27.64
N GLY A 87 -0.19 -7.35 28.60
CA GLY A 87 0.31 -6.01 28.40
C GLY A 87 1.80 -5.97 28.06
N PHE A 88 2.63 -6.75 28.79
CA PHE A 88 4.07 -6.87 28.48
C PHE A 88 4.33 -7.48 27.11
N LEU A 89 3.65 -8.60 26.79
CA LEU A 89 3.82 -9.29 25.51
C LEU A 89 3.46 -8.38 24.33
N VAL A 90 2.30 -7.72 24.40
CA VAL A 90 1.85 -6.80 23.35
C VAL A 90 2.80 -5.62 23.20
N THR A 91 3.24 -5.01 24.30
CA THR A 91 4.17 -3.87 24.24
C THR A 91 5.47 -4.27 23.54
N ALA A 92 6.04 -5.43 23.90
CA ALA A 92 7.24 -5.95 23.26
C ALA A 92 7.02 -6.21 21.76
N GLN A 93 5.87 -6.78 21.38
CA GLN A 93 5.54 -7.09 19.99
C GLN A 93 5.37 -5.83 19.13
N LEU A 94 4.69 -4.80 19.65
CA LEU A 94 4.51 -3.53 18.94
C LEU A 94 5.84 -2.78 18.76
N LEU A 95 6.72 -2.80 19.77
CA LEU A 95 8.07 -2.22 19.65
C LEU A 95 8.90 -2.96 18.60
N LEU A 96 8.82 -4.29 18.59
CA LEU A 96 9.51 -5.12 17.61
C LEU A 96 8.98 -4.87 16.19
N PHE A 97 7.67 -4.70 16.04
CA PHE A 97 7.04 -4.36 14.77
C PHE A 97 7.54 -3.01 14.24
N VAL A 98 7.58 -1.97 15.08
CA VAL A 98 8.11 -0.65 14.69
C VAL A 98 9.60 -0.73 14.33
N ALA A 99 10.40 -1.45 15.11
CA ALA A 99 11.82 -1.64 14.83
C ALA A 99 12.05 -2.39 13.51
N ALA A 100 11.26 -3.43 13.22
CA ALA A 100 11.36 -4.18 11.98
C ALA A 100 10.94 -3.33 10.76
N ALA A 101 9.90 -2.52 10.89
CA ALA A 101 9.45 -1.60 9.83
C ALA A 101 10.52 -0.54 9.49
N GLY A 102 11.25 -0.04 10.49
CA GLY A 102 12.32 0.94 10.27
C GLY A 102 13.60 0.36 9.65
N VAL A 103 13.85 -0.94 9.76
CA VAL A 103 15.08 -1.58 9.25
C VAL A 103 14.94 -2.10 7.82
N ARG A 104 13.74 -2.54 7.41
CA ARG A 104 13.57 -3.29 6.16
C ARG A 104 13.12 -2.48 4.95
N ALA A 105 12.88 -1.16 5.06
CA ALA A 105 12.21 -0.34 4.04
C ALA A 105 10.80 -0.85 3.61
N ALA A 106 10.42 -2.07 3.97
CA ALA A 106 9.12 -2.66 3.70
C ALA A 106 8.01 -2.02 4.54
N THR A 107 7.11 -1.33 3.87
CA THR A 107 5.86 -0.81 4.46
C THR A 107 4.99 -1.98 4.95
N PRO A 108 4.46 -1.95 6.19
CA PRO A 108 3.58 -3.01 6.67
C PRO A 108 2.34 -3.18 5.78
N ASP A 109 1.98 -4.43 5.47
CA ASP A 109 0.79 -4.72 4.70
C ASP A 109 -0.49 -4.70 5.56
N GLN A 110 -1.66 -4.90 4.94
CA GLN A 110 -2.95 -4.83 5.65
C GLN A 110 -3.05 -5.85 6.80
N VAL A 111 -2.42 -7.01 6.66
CA VAL A 111 -2.46 -8.07 7.67
C VAL A 111 -1.61 -7.65 8.88
N GLY A 112 -0.38 -7.19 8.64
CA GLY A 112 0.50 -6.70 9.71
C GLY A 112 -0.13 -5.55 10.50
N LEU A 113 -0.78 -4.62 9.80
CA LEU A 113 -1.49 -3.50 10.41
C LEU A 113 -2.74 -3.93 11.21
N THR A 114 -3.50 -4.89 10.69
CA THR A 114 -4.67 -5.44 11.40
C THR A 114 -4.24 -6.15 12.68
N VAL A 115 -3.15 -6.91 12.65
CA VAL A 115 -2.58 -7.57 13.84
C VAL A 115 -2.15 -6.53 14.88
N ALA A 116 -1.43 -5.49 14.47
CA ALA A 116 -1.03 -4.41 15.36
C ALA A 116 -2.23 -3.69 16.00
N ALA A 117 -3.33 -3.49 15.26
CA ALA A 117 -4.56 -2.90 15.79
C ALA A 117 -5.23 -3.80 16.85
N LEU A 118 -5.30 -5.12 16.59
CA LEU A 118 -5.82 -6.10 17.56
C LEU A 118 -4.95 -6.16 18.83
N GLU A 119 -3.64 -6.04 18.69
CA GLU A 119 -2.70 -5.94 19.79
C GLU A 119 -2.93 -4.66 20.61
N LEU A 120 -3.06 -3.49 19.98
CA LEU A 120 -3.41 -2.23 20.66
C LEU A 120 -4.75 -2.30 21.41
N MET A 121 -5.75 -2.97 20.83
CA MET A 121 -7.02 -3.25 21.51
C MET A 121 -6.81 -4.12 22.75
N LEU A 122 -6.00 -5.18 22.65
CA LEU A 122 -5.67 -6.05 23.78
C LEU A 122 -4.90 -5.31 24.87
N LEU A 123 -3.98 -4.41 24.51
CA LEU A 123 -3.26 -3.55 25.44
C LEU A 123 -4.24 -2.66 26.22
N SER A 124 -5.19 -2.03 25.52
CA SER A 124 -6.23 -1.19 26.11
C SER A 124 -7.03 -1.96 27.17
N ILE A 125 -7.43 -3.20 26.86
CA ILE A 125 -8.19 -4.06 27.77
C ILE A 125 -7.31 -4.53 28.96
N SER A 126 -6.02 -4.73 28.74
CA SER A 126 -5.08 -5.17 29.77
C SER A 126 -4.83 -4.09 30.84
N CYS A 127 -4.98 -2.82 30.47
CA CYS A 127 -4.76 -1.64 31.30
C CYS A 127 -6.01 -1.24 32.12
N ARG A 128 -6.10 -1.66 33.41
CA ARG A 128 -7.28 -1.39 34.26
C ARG A 128 -7.37 0.03 34.88
N ARG A 129 -6.28 0.79 34.95
CA ARG A 129 -6.22 2.11 35.64
C ARG A 129 -6.29 3.28 34.65
N ALA A 130 -6.85 4.42 35.06
CA ALA A 130 -7.03 5.61 34.21
C ALA A 130 -5.73 6.13 33.57
N LEU A 131 -4.62 6.16 34.33
CA LEU A 131 -3.27 6.46 33.82
C LEU A 131 -2.80 5.49 32.72
N ALA A 132 -3.23 4.22 32.80
CA ALA A 132 -2.91 3.22 31.80
C ALA A 132 -3.75 3.40 30.52
N ARG A 133 -4.95 4.02 30.60
CA ARG A 133 -5.73 4.43 29.41
C ARG A 133 -5.10 5.61 28.68
N VAL A 134 -4.57 6.59 29.41
CA VAL A 134 -3.78 7.70 28.83
C VAL A 134 -2.53 7.15 28.15
N GLY A 135 -1.83 6.21 28.79
CA GLY A 135 -0.70 5.50 28.20
C GLY A 135 -1.07 4.74 26.92
N THR A 136 -2.22 4.06 26.87
CA THR A 136 -2.67 3.39 25.65
C THR A 136 -3.04 4.38 24.54
N VAL A 137 -3.73 5.48 24.85
CA VAL A 137 -4.01 6.55 23.88
C VAL A 137 -2.70 7.14 23.36
N ALA A 138 -1.73 7.41 24.23
CA ALA A 138 -0.41 7.89 23.84
C ALA A 138 0.30 6.86 22.94
N LEU A 139 0.20 5.56 23.22
CA LEU A 139 0.81 4.50 22.41
C LEU A 139 0.13 4.34 21.04
N VAL A 140 -1.19 4.47 20.98
CA VAL A 140 -1.96 4.51 19.71
C VAL A 140 -1.55 5.74 18.90
N VAL A 141 -1.43 6.90 19.54
CA VAL A 141 -1.01 8.15 18.88
C VAL A 141 0.44 8.03 18.40
N VAL A 142 1.36 7.53 19.22
CA VAL A 142 2.77 7.33 18.85
C VAL A 142 2.91 6.30 17.73
N PHE A 143 2.20 5.18 17.81
CA PHE A 143 2.21 4.16 16.75
C PHE A 143 1.60 4.69 15.46
N GLY A 144 0.45 5.35 15.53
CA GLY A 144 -0.18 6.00 14.39
C GLY A 144 0.73 7.06 13.77
N THR A 145 1.37 7.89 14.59
CA THR A 145 2.30 8.94 14.15
C THR A 145 3.55 8.33 13.54
N ALA A 146 4.12 7.28 14.12
CA ALA A 146 5.27 6.57 13.56
C ALA A 146 4.94 5.94 12.20
N MET A 147 3.75 5.35 12.05
CA MET A 147 3.27 4.84 10.76
C MET A 147 3.05 5.96 9.74
N TRP A 148 2.53 7.10 10.17
CA TRP A 148 2.43 8.30 9.33
C TRP A 148 3.81 8.83 8.91
N VAL A 149 4.77 8.93 9.83
CA VAL A 149 6.14 9.39 9.55
C VAL A 149 6.85 8.43 8.61
N VAL A 150 6.74 7.11 8.82
CA VAL A 150 7.32 6.10 7.90
C VAL A 150 6.65 6.17 6.54
N SER A 151 5.32 6.33 6.50
CA SER A 151 4.60 6.48 5.23
C SER A 151 4.98 7.76 4.49
N ILE A 152 5.22 8.88 5.20
CA ILE A 152 5.65 10.16 4.62
C ILE A 152 7.12 10.09 4.20
N ALA A 153 8.03 9.58 5.05
CA ALA A 153 9.45 9.46 4.73
C ALA A 153 9.71 8.50 3.56
N GLY A 154 8.85 7.48 3.38
CA GLY A 154 8.87 6.64 2.19
C GLY A 154 8.57 7.37 0.88
N HIS A 155 8.03 8.60 0.92
CA HIS A 155 7.90 9.46 -0.26
C HIS A 155 9.24 10.08 -0.71
N ASP A 156 10.22 10.24 0.18
CA ASP A 156 11.43 11.06 -0.10
C ASP A 156 12.70 10.23 -0.34
N GLU A 157 12.80 8.99 0.16
CA GLU A 157 14.02 8.18 0.04
C GLU A 157 13.73 6.75 -0.41
N HIS A 158 14.08 6.37 -1.64
CA HIS A 158 14.36 4.97 -1.97
C HIS A 158 15.55 4.83 -2.93
N HIS A 159 16.67 4.37 -2.36
CA HIS A 159 17.75 3.71 -3.06
C HIS A 159 17.49 2.20 -3.12
N ASP A 160 17.72 1.61 -4.29
CA ASP A 160 17.96 0.20 -4.64
C ASP A 160 17.64 -0.90 -3.61
N GLY A 161 16.63 -1.74 -3.89
CA GLY A 161 16.63 -3.16 -3.48
C GLY A 161 15.31 -3.77 -2.99
N ASP A 162 14.78 -4.74 -3.75
CA ASP A 162 14.07 -5.97 -3.35
C ASP A 162 12.92 -5.98 -2.30
N GLY A 163 12.32 -4.84 -1.96
CA GLY A 163 11.06 -4.78 -1.19
C GLY A 163 9.81 -4.79 -2.06
N VAL A 164 8.78 -5.55 -1.69
CA VAL A 164 7.42 -5.40 -2.26
C VAL A 164 6.79 -4.14 -1.64
N ASP A 165 7.32 -2.98 -2.01
CA ASP A 165 7.02 -1.74 -1.32
C ASP A 165 5.76 -1.08 -1.89
N ARG A 166 4.84 -0.69 -0.99
CA ARG A 166 3.92 0.40 -1.31
C ARG A 166 4.77 1.66 -1.40
N ILE A 167 5.28 1.93 -2.60
CA ILE A 167 6.12 3.11 -2.89
C ILE A 167 5.37 4.42 -2.58
N GLN A 168 4.04 4.35 -2.42
CA GLN A 168 3.18 5.43 -1.94
C GLN A 168 1.90 4.81 -1.36
N ALA A 169 1.30 5.43 -0.32
CA ALA A 169 0.02 4.97 0.21
C ALA A 169 -1.03 4.90 -0.91
N GLY A 170 -1.56 3.70 -1.15
CA GLY A 170 -2.49 3.42 -2.26
C GLY A 170 -1.84 2.88 -3.53
N THR A 171 -0.53 2.88 -3.69
CA THR A 171 0.07 2.29 -4.89
C THR A 171 0.22 0.77 -4.74
N VAL A 172 -0.37 0.03 -5.68
CA VAL A 172 -0.25 -1.43 -5.80
C VAL A 172 0.69 -1.74 -6.95
N GLN A 173 1.94 -2.09 -6.63
CA GLN A 173 2.89 -2.57 -7.64
C GLN A 173 2.77 -4.07 -7.87
N ARG A 174 3.07 -4.49 -9.10
CA ARG A 174 3.30 -5.91 -9.39
C ARG A 174 4.56 -6.39 -8.64
N PRO A 175 4.58 -7.65 -8.16
CA PRO A 175 5.80 -8.24 -7.61
C PRO A 175 6.95 -8.12 -8.59
N ALA A 176 8.15 -7.85 -8.09
CA ALA A 176 9.36 -7.90 -8.90
C ALA A 176 9.46 -9.30 -9.54
N GLY A 177 9.39 -9.34 -10.88
CA GLY A 177 9.61 -10.55 -11.64
C GLY A 177 11.08 -10.93 -11.68
N PRO A 178 11.44 -12.04 -12.36
CA PRO A 178 12.84 -12.33 -12.63
C PRO A 178 13.49 -11.18 -13.41
N ALA A 179 14.80 -11.01 -13.25
CA ALA A 179 15.57 -9.99 -13.94
C ALA A 179 15.30 -10.02 -15.46
N SER A 180 15.16 -8.83 -16.04
CA SER A 180 14.80 -8.65 -17.45
C SER A 180 15.83 -9.30 -18.37
N THR A 181 15.38 -9.92 -19.46
CA THR A 181 16.27 -10.47 -20.50
C THR A 181 16.83 -9.36 -21.39
N ALA A 182 17.84 -9.69 -22.21
CA ALA A 182 18.39 -8.72 -23.17
C ALA A 182 17.34 -8.24 -24.19
N VAL A 183 16.45 -9.12 -24.63
CA VAL A 183 15.35 -8.79 -25.55
C VAL A 183 14.34 -7.86 -24.88
N GLN A 184 13.96 -8.15 -23.63
CA GLN A 184 13.07 -7.28 -22.85
C GLN A 184 13.68 -5.90 -22.63
N ARG A 185 14.98 -5.81 -22.29
CA ARG A 185 15.68 -4.53 -22.17
C ARG A 185 15.72 -3.75 -23.48
N ALA A 186 15.89 -4.43 -24.62
CA ALA A 186 15.84 -3.80 -25.93
C ALA A 186 14.43 -3.25 -26.22
N ALA A 187 13.40 -4.07 -26.03
CA ALA A 187 12.01 -3.65 -26.24
C ALA A 187 11.61 -2.47 -25.33
N ALA A 188 12.07 -2.45 -24.07
CA ALA A 188 11.87 -1.32 -23.17
C ALA A 188 12.53 -0.03 -23.68
N ARG A 189 13.76 -0.10 -24.20
CA ARG A 189 14.43 1.07 -24.80
C ARG A 189 13.73 1.54 -26.07
N ASP A 190 13.33 0.61 -26.93
CA ASP A 190 12.65 0.91 -28.19
C ASP A 190 11.30 1.57 -27.93
N LEU A 191 10.55 1.11 -26.94
CA LEU A 191 9.30 1.73 -26.49
C LEU A 191 9.55 3.15 -25.99
N ALA A 192 10.52 3.36 -25.09
CA ALA A 192 10.83 4.68 -24.56
C ALA A 192 11.24 5.68 -25.67
N ALA A 193 12.02 5.22 -26.66
CA ALA A 193 12.41 6.02 -27.81
C ALA A 193 11.20 6.39 -28.69
N GLN A 194 10.31 5.43 -28.95
CA GLN A 194 9.09 5.67 -29.72
C GLN A 194 8.17 6.67 -29.02
N VAL A 195 7.96 6.53 -27.71
CA VAL A 195 7.16 7.45 -26.90
C VAL A 195 7.74 8.86 -26.96
N ARG A 196 9.05 9.01 -26.73
CA ARG A 196 9.72 10.32 -26.81
C ARG A 196 9.51 10.98 -28.18
N ALA A 197 9.59 10.21 -29.26
CA ALA A 197 9.42 10.73 -30.61
C ALA A 197 7.96 11.11 -30.92
N SER A 198 7.00 10.25 -30.57
CA SER A 198 5.58 10.47 -30.86
C SER A 198 4.98 11.61 -30.06
N THR A 199 5.44 11.83 -28.83
CA THR A 199 4.90 12.85 -27.92
C THR A 199 5.61 14.19 -28.04
N ALA A 200 6.65 14.31 -28.88
CA ALA A 200 7.37 15.57 -29.11
C ALA A 200 6.43 16.71 -29.56
N ARG A 201 5.32 16.37 -30.23
CA ARG A 201 4.26 17.32 -30.63
C ARG A 201 3.57 18.01 -29.44
N TYR A 202 3.59 17.39 -28.27
CA TYR A 202 2.97 17.90 -27.04
C TYR A 202 3.94 18.73 -26.19
N ALA A 203 4.90 19.42 -26.82
CA ALA A 203 5.85 20.27 -26.10
C ALA A 203 5.18 21.41 -25.31
N THR A 204 3.95 21.80 -25.67
CA THR A 204 3.17 22.84 -25.00
C THR A 204 1.81 22.30 -24.57
N LEU A 205 1.24 22.87 -23.50
CA LEU A 205 -0.12 22.55 -23.06
C LEU A 205 -1.15 22.84 -24.15
N ALA A 206 -1.01 23.93 -24.89
CA ALA A 206 -1.93 24.28 -25.97
C ALA A 206 -2.00 23.20 -27.06
N ALA A 207 -0.87 22.58 -27.42
CA ALA A 207 -0.84 21.48 -28.37
C ALA A 207 -1.54 20.21 -27.84
N ALA A 208 -1.36 19.91 -26.55
CA ALA A 208 -2.04 18.79 -25.91
C ALA A 208 -3.56 19.02 -25.81
N GLU A 209 -3.98 20.21 -25.38
CA GLU A 209 -5.39 20.56 -25.26
C GLU A 209 -6.12 20.61 -26.61
N ALA A 210 -5.45 21.11 -27.65
CA ALA A 210 -5.98 21.08 -29.02
C ALA A 210 -6.20 19.65 -29.54
N ASP A 211 -5.45 18.69 -29.02
CA ASP A 211 -5.54 17.27 -29.36
C ASP A 211 -6.42 16.47 -28.39
N GLY A 212 -7.15 17.14 -27.48
CA GLY A 212 -8.16 16.50 -26.60
C GLY A 212 -7.68 16.07 -25.21
N TYR A 213 -6.47 16.45 -24.81
CA TYR A 213 -5.97 16.21 -23.44
C TYR A 213 -6.47 17.30 -22.48
N HIS A 214 -7.00 16.90 -21.32
CA HIS A 214 -7.53 17.83 -20.31
C HIS A 214 -7.05 17.48 -18.90
N ALA A 215 -6.74 18.51 -18.10
CA ALA A 215 -6.38 18.32 -16.70
C ALA A 215 -7.57 17.86 -15.87
N THR A 216 -7.39 16.77 -15.11
CA THR A 216 -8.43 16.21 -14.21
C THR A 216 -8.34 16.81 -12.79
N GLY A 217 -7.32 17.62 -12.51
CA GLY A 217 -7.04 18.20 -11.20
C GLY A 217 -6.45 19.62 -11.28
N PRO A 218 -5.69 20.06 -10.25
CA PRO A 218 -5.03 21.35 -10.25
C PRO A 218 -4.18 21.55 -11.51
N ARG A 219 -4.33 22.69 -12.19
CA ARG A 219 -3.63 22.99 -13.45
C ARG A 219 -2.18 23.44 -13.28
N THR A 220 -1.68 23.48 -12.05
CA THR A 220 -0.33 23.91 -11.68
C THR A 220 0.27 22.91 -10.70
N GLY A 221 1.56 22.61 -10.83
CA GLY A 221 2.24 21.60 -10.02
C GLY A 221 3.43 21.01 -10.76
N LEU A 222 4.15 20.09 -10.12
CA LEU A 222 5.34 19.47 -10.71
C LEU A 222 5.00 18.24 -11.56
N GLN A 223 3.86 17.59 -11.33
CA GLN A 223 3.42 16.38 -12.04
C GLN A 223 1.91 16.44 -12.35
N VAL A 224 1.51 17.46 -13.10
CA VAL A 224 0.10 17.67 -13.50
C VAL A 224 -0.26 16.70 -14.62
N HIS A 225 -1.29 15.89 -14.38
CA HIS A 225 -1.79 14.91 -15.34
C HIS A 225 -2.87 15.53 -16.23
N PHE A 226 -2.70 15.37 -17.54
CA PHE A 226 -3.68 15.71 -18.56
C PHE A 226 -4.12 14.41 -19.22
N GLU A 227 -5.41 14.10 -19.14
CA GLU A 227 -5.99 12.85 -19.61
C GLU A 227 -6.67 13.03 -20.96
N HIS A 228 -6.61 11.99 -21.79
CA HIS A 228 -7.37 11.92 -23.03
C HIS A 228 -8.41 10.79 -22.95
N LYS A 229 -9.67 11.17 -22.72
CA LYS A 229 -10.78 10.20 -22.53
C LYS A 229 -11.04 9.29 -23.74
N GLY A 230 -10.74 9.74 -24.95
CA GLY A 230 -10.82 8.90 -26.16
C GLY A 230 -9.85 7.72 -26.09
N HIS A 231 -8.55 7.97 -25.96
CA HIS A 231 -7.51 6.95 -25.77
C HIS A 231 -7.79 6.02 -24.57
N GLN A 232 -8.31 6.52 -23.44
CA GLN A 232 -8.70 5.64 -22.33
C GLN A 232 -9.78 4.58 -22.68
N ASN A 233 -10.51 4.77 -23.79
CA ASN A 233 -11.62 3.92 -24.20
C ASN A 233 -11.47 3.42 -25.66
N ASP A 234 -10.27 3.43 -26.25
CA ASP A 234 -10.05 3.06 -27.66
C ASP A 234 -9.51 1.63 -27.86
N ASP A 235 -9.48 0.84 -26.79
CA ASP A 235 -8.97 -0.53 -26.72
C ASP A 235 -7.49 -0.69 -27.11
N ARG A 236 -6.74 0.40 -27.26
CA ARG A 236 -5.28 0.37 -27.43
C ARG A 236 -4.64 0.36 -26.06
N VAL A 237 -3.58 -0.44 -25.91
CA VAL A 237 -2.80 -0.50 -24.67
C VAL A 237 -1.34 -0.38 -25.06
N LEU A 238 -0.64 0.56 -24.42
CA LEU A 238 0.79 0.78 -24.63
C LEU A 238 1.11 1.21 -26.08
N ASP A 239 0.24 2.02 -26.70
CA ASP A 239 0.48 2.61 -28.04
C ASP A 239 1.21 3.96 -27.90
N PRO A 240 2.49 4.07 -28.31
CA PRO A 240 3.24 5.32 -28.21
C PRO A 240 2.56 6.52 -28.86
N ALA A 241 1.74 6.31 -29.89
CA ALA A 241 1.08 7.39 -30.61
C ALA A 241 -0.18 7.93 -29.92
N ALA A 242 -0.75 7.17 -28.98
CA ALA A 242 -2.02 7.46 -28.32
C ALA A 242 -1.95 7.19 -26.80
N PRO A 243 -1.08 7.88 -26.04
CA PRO A 243 -1.03 7.71 -24.59
C PRO A 243 -2.32 8.20 -23.93
N GLU A 244 -2.77 7.49 -22.89
CA GLU A 244 -3.98 7.86 -22.15
C GLU A 244 -3.80 9.14 -21.33
N GLN A 245 -2.57 9.43 -20.89
CA GLN A 245 -2.27 10.66 -20.14
C GLN A 245 -0.89 11.24 -20.47
N LEU A 246 -0.78 12.57 -20.35
CA LEU A 246 0.46 13.33 -20.42
C LEU A 246 0.76 13.93 -19.03
N VAL A 247 2.02 13.94 -18.63
CA VAL A 247 2.47 14.47 -17.34
C VAL A 247 3.34 15.71 -17.56
N TYR A 248 2.92 16.83 -16.98
CA TYR A 248 3.62 18.12 -17.10
C TYR A 248 4.09 18.67 -15.76
N ALA A 249 5.26 19.30 -15.76
CA ALA A 249 5.58 20.32 -14.77
C ALA A 249 5.02 21.67 -15.26
N VAL A 250 4.13 22.28 -14.48
CA VAL A 250 3.48 23.57 -14.77
C VAL A 250 3.74 24.55 -13.63
N ARG A 251 4.58 25.55 -13.91
CA ARG A 251 5.03 26.57 -12.94
C ARG A 251 4.86 27.97 -13.52
N GLY A 252 3.74 28.62 -13.18
CA GLY A 252 3.34 29.88 -13.82
C GLY A 252 3.19 29.67 -15.33
N ASP A 253 3.87 30.49 -16.13
CA ASP A 253 3.84 30.39 -17.59
C ASP A 253 4.78 29.33 -18.17
N ARG A 254 5.58 28.65 -17.32
CA ARG A 254 6.51 27.59 -17.77
C ARG A 254 5.85 26.23 -17.70
N THR A 255 5.85 25.52 -18.83
CA THR A 255 5.32 24.17 -18.95
C THR A 255 6.36 23.24 -19.56
N ARG A 256 6.54 22.06 -18.97
CA ARG A 256 7.47 21.05 -19.49
C ARG A 256 6.80 19.69 -19.49
N LEU A 257 6.73 19.03 -20.65
CA LEU A 257 6.34 17.62 -20.73
C LEU A 257 7.42 16.76 -20.08
N LEU A 258 7.03 16.00 -19.06
CA LEU A 258 7.91 15.10 -18.33
C LEU A 258 7.80 13.66 -18.86
N GLY A 259 6.59 13.21 -19.12
CA GLY A 259 6.34 11.83 -19.52
C GLY A 259 4.89 11.60 -19.92
N VAL A 260 4.58 10.33 -20.10
CA VAL A 260 3.23 9.85 -20.40
C VAL A 260 2.86 8.72 -19.44
N VAL A 261 1.56 8.47 -19.33
CA VAL A 261 1.02 7.33 -18.62
C VAL A 261 0.23 6.49 -19.61
N PHE A 262 0.58 5.20 -19.67
CA PHE A 262 -0.26 4.22 -20.32
C PHE A 262 -1.16 3.54 -19.29
N GLN A 263 -2.41 3.28 -19.65
CA GLN A 263 -3.40 2.69 -18.76
C GLN A 263 -4.15 1.55 -19.46
N VAL A 264 -4.40 0.44 -18.76
CA VAL A 264 -5.30 -0.60 -19.28
C VAL A 264 -6.77 -0.16 -19.16
N PRO A 265 -7.66 -0.57 -20.07
CA PRO A 265 -9.04 -0.07 -20.10
C PRO A 265 -9.88 -0.53 -18.89
N VAL A 266 -9.56 -1.70 -18.31
CA VAL A 266 -10.37 -2.32 -17.26
C VAL A 266 -9.56 -2.55 -15.99
N ALA A 267 -10.10 -2.15 -14.84
CA ALA A 267 -9.49 -2.43 -13.55
C ALA A 267 -9.39 -3.94 -13.28
N GLY A 268 -8.21 -4.38 -12.84
CA GLY A 268 -7.89 -5.81 -12.63
C GLY A 268 -7.24 -6.49 -13.84
N ASP A 269 -7.33 -5.90 -15.03
CA ASP A 269 -6.58 -6.37 -16.19
C ASP A 269 -5.09 -6.07 -16.07
N ARG A 270 -4.31 -6.85 -16.81
CA ARG A 270 -2.86 -6.83 -16.75
C ARG A 270 -2.26 -6.15 -17.97
N GLY A 271 -1.58 -5.03 -17.76
CA GLY A 271 -0.74 -4.41 -18.78
C GLY A 271 0.40 -5.31 -19.30
N PRO A 272 0.82 -5.17 -20.58
CA PRO A 272 1.87 -5.98 -21.20
C PRO A 272 3.23 -5.93 -20.50
N ALA A 273 3.88 -7.08 -20.31
CA ALA A 273 5.18 -7.20 -19.67
C ALA A 273 6.36 -7.03 -20.66
N ILE A 274 6.37 -5.91 -21.41
CA ILE A 274 7.27 -5.72 -22.56
C ILE A 274 8.76 -5.73 -22.18
N GLY A 275 9.11 -5.15 -21.04
CA GLY A 275 10.47 -5.02 -20.52
C GLY A 275 10.75 -5.86 -19.29
N GLY A 276 9.91 -6.84 -18.96
CA GLY A 276 10.09 -7.67 -17.76
C GLY A 276 10.03 -6.86 -16.47
N ALA A 277 11.01 -7.06 -15.58
CA ALA A 277 11.11 -6.35 -14.31
C ALA A 277 11.42 -4.84 -14.48
N ASP A 278 11.89 -4.41 -15.66
CA ASP A 278 12.29 -3.01 -15.90
C ASP A 278 11.10 -2.11 -16.26
N THR A 279 9.97 -2.70 -16.71
CA THR A 279 8.76 -1.96 -17.10
C THR A 279 7.59 -2.38 -16.21
N ARG A 280 7.56 -1.85 -14.98
CA ARG A 280 6.56 -2.27 -13.98
C ARG A 280 5.29 -1.44 -14.10
N TRP A 281 4.19 -2.16 -14.32
CA TRP A 281 2.85 -1.63 -14.16
C TRP A 281 2.48 -1.58 -12.68
N HIS A 282 1.70 -0.58 -12.31
CA HIS A 282 1.17 -0.38 -10.97
C HIS A 282 -0.27 0.12 -11.05
N ALA A 283 -1.05 -0.08 -10.01
CA ALA A 283 -2.38 0.50 -9.86
C ALA A 283 -2.42 1.42 -8.65
N HIS A 284 -3.46 2.24 -8.55
CA HIS A 284 -3.70 3.09 -7.39
C HIS A 284 -5.04 2.73 -6.77
N ASP A 285 -5.03 2.45 -5.48
CA ASP A 285 -6.20 2.41 -4.62
C ASP A 285 -6.58 3.84 -4.23
N VAL A 286 -7.80 4.22 -4.55
CA VAL A 286 -8.37 5.54 -4.25
C VAL A 286 -9.65 5.38 -3.46
N CYS A 287 -9.96 6.40 -2.66
CA CYS A 287 -11.22 6.53 -1.97
C CYS A 287 -12.19 7.34 -2.81
N VAL A 288 -13.34 6.77 -3.13
CA VAL A 288 -14.42 7.48 -3.80
C VAL A 288 -15.43 7.92 -2.75
N SER A 289 -15.69 9.23 -2.72
CA SER A 289 -16.75 9.84 -1.92
C SER A 289 -17.96 10.11 -2.81
N LEU A 290 -19.16 9.82 -2.30
CA LEU A 290 -20.42 10.20 -2.95
C LEU A 290 -20.93 11.57 -2.47
N LEU A 291 -20.46 12.05 -1.30
CA LEU A 291 -20.93 13.27 -0.63
C LEU A 291 -19.78 13.95 0.15
N PRO A 292 -19.07 14.93 -0.44
CA PRO A 292 -19.16 15.41 -1.83
C PRO A 292 -18.57 14.40 -2.82
N LEU A 293 -18.99 14.48 -4.10
CA LEU A 293 -18.40 13.65 -5.15
C LEU A 293 -16.91 13.99 -5.31
N GLY A 294 -16.04 12.99 -5.18
CA GLY A 294 -14.60 13.22 -5.32
C GLY A 294 -13.76 11.98 -5.07
N PHE A 295 -12.49 12.10 -5.43
CA PHE A 295 -11.47 11.09 -5.18
C PHE A 295 -10.56 11.57 -4.04
N GLY A 296 -10.23 10.66 -3.13
CA GLY A 296 -9.25 10.83 -2.07
C GLY A 296 -8.21 9.72 -2.15
N VAL A 297 -7.09 9.91 -1.45
CA VAL A 297 -6.09 8.86 -1.29
C VAL A 297 -6.53 7.89 -0.21
N VAL A 298 -6.25 6.59 -0.38
CA VAL A 298 -6.38 5.65 0.72
C VAL A 298 -5.38 5.99 1.82
N SER A 299 -5.74 5.68 3.06
CA SER A 299 -4.80 5.77 4.16
C SER A 299 -3.62 4.80 3.94
N PRO A 300 -2.51 4.96 4.67
CA PRO A 300 -1.41 3.98 4.67
C PRO A 300 -1.87 2.56 5.03
N PHE A 301 -3.04 2.44 5.67
CA PHE A 301 -3.68 1.17 6.05
C PHE A 301 -4.60 0.61 4.94
N GLY A 302 -4.63 1.23 3.76
CA GLY A 302 -5.55 0.90 2.67
C GLY A 302 -7.02 1.21 3.00
N SER A 303 -7.27 2.01 4.02
CA SER A 303 -8.62 2.34 4.48
C SER A 303 -9.06 3.71 3.99
N CYS A 304 -10.35 3.85 3.74
CA CYS A 304 -10.96 5.09 3.33
C CYS A 304 -11.68 5.78 4.51
N PRO A 305 -11.72 7.13 4.55
CA PRO A 305 -12.52 7.86 5.52
C PRO A 305 -13.98 7.40 5.53
N GLY A 306 -14.67 7.58 6.66
CA GLY A 306 -16.08 7.20 6.78
C GLY A 306 -16.93 7.78 5.64
N PHE A 307 -17.87 6.98 5.11
CA PHE A 307 -18.74 7.29 3.96
C PHE A 307 -18.04 7.38 2.59
N THR A 308 -16.81 6.89 2.48
CA THR A 308 -16.11 6.71 1.20
C THR A 308 -15.73 5.25 1.01
N PHE A 309 -15.63 4.78 -0.24
CA PHE A 309 -15.29 3.39 -0.56
C PHE A 309 -13.99 3.30 -1.34
N ALA A 310 -13.16 2.31 -1.00
CA ALA A 310 -11.93 2.03 -1.71
C ALA A 310 -12.25 1.40 -3.07
N THR A 311 -11.55 1.84 -4.10
CA THR A 311 -11.55 1.22 -5.43
C THR A 311 -10.15 1.26 -6.00
N THR A 312 -9.80 0.27 -6.79
CA THR A 312 -8.50 0.19 -7.47
C THR A 312 -8.68 0.69 -8.90
N LEU A 313 -7.89 1.68 -9.28
CA LEU A 313 -7.83 2.18 -10.65
C LEU A 313 -7.19 1.13 -11.57
N PRO A 314 -7.48 1.16 -12.88
CA PRO A 314 -6.79 0.31 -13.84
C PRO A 314 -5.27 0.46 -13.78
N GLU A 315 -4.55 -0.64 -14.01
CA GLU A 315 -3.09 -0.64 -14.02
C GLU A 315 -2.56 0.37 -15.04
N MET A 316 -1.47 1.02 -14.65
CA MET A 316 -0.81 2.04 -15.42
C MET A 316 0.72 1.93 -15.35
N ILE A 317 1.40 2.50 -16.33
CA ILE A 317 2.85 2.59 -16.38
C ILE A 317 3.26 3.99 -16.85
N HIS A 318 4.20 4.59 -16.13
CA HIS A 318 4.82 5.84 -16.53
C HIS A 318 5.96 5.56 -17.51
N VAL A 319 6.05 6.38 -18.56
CA VAL A 319 7.21 6.41 -19.46
C VAL A 319 7.70 7.86 -19.55
N TRP A 320 8.85 8.13 -18.96
CA TRP A 320 9.44 9.46 -18.92
C TRP A 320 10.13 9.79 -20.24
N VAL A 321 9.79 10.95 -20.79
CA VAL A 321 10.42 11.47 -22.02
C VAL A 321 11.60 12.37 -21.71
N VAL A 322 11.70 12.85 -20.47
CA VAL A 322 12.92 13.38 -19.88
C VAL A 322 13.83 12.24 -19.38
N ASP A 323 15.03 12.56 -18.89
CA ASP A 323 16.00 11.57 -18.41
C ASP A 323 16.17 11.65 -16.88
N PRO A 324 15.19 11.16 -16.08
CA PRO A 324 15.29 11.21 -14.64
C PRO A 324 16.31 10.18 -14.10
N PRO A 325 16.84 10.37 -12.88
CA PRO A 325 17.51 9.31 -12.15
C PRO A 325 16.63 8.05 -12.09
N GLY A 326 17.19 6.88 -12.38
CA GLY A 326 16.44 5.63 -12.51
C GLY A 326 15.90 5.34 -13.92
N GLY A 327 16.02 6.28 -14.86
CA GLY A 327 15.72 6.08 -16.28
C GLY A 327 14.24 6.20 -16.66
N PRO A 328 13.88 5.83 -17.90
CA PRO A 328 12.56 6.14 -18.48
C PRO A 328 11.37 5.45 -17.82
N TYR A 329 11.61 4.43 -16.98
CA TYR A 329 10.57 3.69 -16.26
C TYR A 329 10.70 3.84 -14.74
N ALA A 330 11.41 4.88 -14.28
CA ALA A 330 11.47 5.20 -12.85
C ALA A 330 10.05 5.30 -12.27
N THR A 331 9.81 4.61 -11.15
CA THR A 331 8.49 4.56 -10.50
C THR A 331 8.09 5.87 -9.82
N HIS A 332 9.08 6.71 -9.54
CA HIS A 332 8.92 8.05 -8.99
C HIS A 332 9.99 8.95 -9.60
N VAL A 333 9.67 10.23 -9.81
CA VAL A 333 10.64 11.25 -10.18
C VAL A 333 10.64 12.34 -9.12
N ASP A 334 11.80 12.58 -8.52
CA ASP A 334 11.98 13.51 -7.41
C ASP A 334 11.60 14.97 -7.78
N ASP A 335 10.87 15.63 -6.90
CA ASP A 335 10.37 16.99 -7.12
C ASP A 335 11.49 18.03 -7.15
N ALA A 336 12.59 17.83 -6.41
CA ALA A 336 13.76 18.71 -6.48
C ALA A 336 14.47 18.56 -7.82
N TRP A 337 14.56 17.34 -8.35
CA TRP A 337 15.06 17.08 -9.71
C TRP A 337 14.18 17.74 -10.79
N ILE A 338 12.86 17.59 -10.72
CA ILE A 338 11.93 18.26 -11.65
C ILE A 338 12.09 19.79 -11.54
N THR A 339 12.27 20.29 -10.32
CA THR A 339 12.43 21.72 -10.05
C THR A 339 13.69 22.28 -10.70
N ALA A 340 14.76 21.49 -10.73
CA ALA A 340 16.06 21.82 -11.33
C ALA A 340 16.10 21.69 -12.86
N LEU A 341 15.06 21.10 -13.49
CA LEU A 341 14.98 21.07 -14.95
C LEU A 341 14.94 22.49 -15.54
N PRO A 342 15.67 22.74 -16.64
CA PRO A 342 15.80 24.06 -17.25
C PRO A 342 14.48 24.61 -17.81
#